data_AF-A0AA94LM31-F1
#
_entry.id   AF-A0AA94LM31-F1
#
_cell.length_a   1.000
_cell.length_b   1.000
_cell.length_c   1.000
_cell.angle_alpha   90.00
_cell.angle_beta   90.00
_cell.angle_gamma   90.00
#
_symmetry.space_group_name_H-M   'P 1'
#
loop_
_entity.id
_entity.type
_entity.pdbx_description
1 polymer ?
#
loop_
_entity_poly.entity_id
_entity_poly.type
_entity_poly.pdbx_seq_one_letter_code
_entity_poly.pdbx_strand_id
1 'polypeptide(L)' 'MTRVSWKENRVLNIETRKGVFVIGQMLKHPYIRFYNMFSTESSLHNVNTMELSVLFTAAVTRQYLRCSRISVLK' A
#
# COMPACT_ATOMS: atom_id res chain seq x y z
N MET A 1 -17.20 3.24 -1.62
CA MET A 1 -15.78 2.88 -1.83
C MET A 1 -14.96 4.15 -1.95
N THR A 2 -14.06 4.40 -1.01
CA THR A 2 -13.22 5.60 -0.98
C THR A 2 -12.27 5.57 -2.16
N ARG A 3 -12.32 6.57 -3.03
CA ARG A 3 -11.46 6.64 -4.22
C ARG A 3 -10.04 6.98 -3.79
N VAL A 4 -9.12 6.01 -3.86
CA VAL A 4 -7.69 6.26 -3.61
C VAL A 4 -7.11 7.03 -4.79
N SER A 5 -6.82 8.31 -4.59
CA SER A 5 -6.10 9.14 -5.57
C SER A 5 -4.60 8.89 -5.47
N TRP A 6 -3.89 9.05 -6.59
CA TRP A 6 -2.44 8.99 -6.58
C TRP A 6 -1.88 10.20 -5.83
N LYS A 7 -1.01 9.98 -4.85
CA LYS A 7 -0.27 11.01 -4.14
C LYS A 7 1.09 10.44 -3.76
N GLU A 8 2.16 11.08 -4.23
CA GLU A 8 3.52 10.63 -3.91
C GLU A 8 3.76 10.60 -2.40
N ASN A 9 4.55 9.62 -1.96
CA ASN A 9 4.87 9.28 -0.58
C ASN A 9 3.68 8.83 0.28
N ARG A 10 2.47 8.71 -0.29
CA ARG A 10 1.31 8.16 0.43
C ARG A 10 1.52 6.69 0.74
N VAL A 11 1.38 6.34 2.01
CA VAL A 11 1.46 4.96 2.51
C VAL A 11 0.06 4.33 2.49
N LEU A 12 0.01 3.08 2.07
CA LEU A 12 -1.18 2.29 1.85
C LEU A 12 -1.02 0.97 2.59
N ASN A 13 -2.10 0.51 3.22
CA ASN A 13 -2.24 -0.86 3.65
C ASN A 13 -3.15 -1.58 2.66
N ILE A 14 -2.61 -2.54 1.92
CA ILE A 14 -3.27 -3.17 0.77
C ILE A 14 -3.56 -4.62 1.10
N GLU A 15 -4.83 -5.04 1.03
CA GLU A 15 -5.18 -6.45 1.22
C GLU A 15 -4.62 -7.29 0.06
N THR A 16 -3.93 -8.36 0.41
CA THR A 16 -3.45 -9.38 -0.52
C THR A 16 -4.51 -10.47 -0.70
N ARG A 17 -4.52 -11.50 0.13
CA ARG A 17 -5.51 -12.58 0.18
C ARG A 17 -5.84 -12.94 1.62
N LYS A 18 -7.12 -13.29 1.88
CA LYS A 18 -7.60 -13.83 3.16
C LYS A 18 -7.30 -12.94 4.38
N GLY A 19 -7.45 -11.62 4.26
CA GLY A 19 -7.23 -10.70 5.38
C GLY A 19 -5.75 -10.45 5.72
N VAL A 20 -4.81 -10.87 4.88
CA VAL A 20 -3.40 -10.48 5.00
C VAL A 20 -3.16 -9.21 4.21
N PHE A 21 -2.61 -8.20 4.85
CA PHE A 21 -2.32 -6.91 4.26
C PHE A 21 -0.82 -6.69 4.12
N VAL A 22 -0.42 -5.91 3.12
CA VAL A 22 0.96 -5.50 2.87
C VAL A 22 1.05 -3.97 2.84
N ILE A 23 2.17 -3.45 3.36
CA ILE A 23 2.46 -2.02 3.28
C ILE A 23 3.00 -1.66 1.89
N GLY A 24 2.39 -0.66 1.28
CA GLY A 24 2.85 -0.06 0.03
C GLY A 24 3.02 1.46 0.16
N GLN A 25 3.99 2.04 -0.54
CA GLN A 25 4.15 3.48 -0.67
C GLN A 25 4.06 3.89 -2.13
N MET A 26 3.19 4.86 -2.41
CA MET A 26 3.10 5.47 -3.73
C MET A 26 4.37 6.28 -4.02
N LEU A 27 5.01 6.00 -5.14
CA LEU A 27 6.10 6.80 -5.67
C LEU A 27 5.58 7.70 -6.81
N LYS A 28 6.45 8.13 -7.71
CA LYS A 28 6.05 8.71 -8.99
C LYS A 28 5.12 7.74 -9.74
N HIS A 29 4.00 8.27 -10.25
CA HIS A 29 3.04 7.48 -11.01
C HIS A 29 3.72 6.73 -12.18
N PRO A 30 3.42 5.44 -12.43
CA PRO A 30 2.43 4.58 -11.78
C PRO A 30 3.02 3.60 -10.74
N TYR A 31 4.14 3.91 -10.09
CA TYR A 31 4.89 2.95 -9.27
C TYR A 31 4.48 2.93 -7.79
N ILE A 32 4.25 1.73 -7.25
CA ILE A 32 4.15 1.48 -5.81
C ILE A 32 5.35 0.63 -5.37
N ARG A 33 6.00 1.06 -4.30
CA ARG A 33 6.98 0.26 -3.57
C ARG A 33 6.28 -0.55 -2.49
N PHE A 34 6.47 -1.85 -2.48
CA PHE A 34 5.95 -2.76 -1.48
C PHE A 34 7.05 -3.13 -0.50
N TYR A 35 6.71 -3.18 0.78
CA TYR A 35 7.63 -3.50 1.86
C TYR A 35 7.40 -4.93 2.34
N ASN A 36 8.45 -5.55 2.88
CA ASN A 36 8.36 -6.86 3.54
C ASN A 36 7.77 -6.69 4.95
N MET A 37 6.54 -6.16 5.02
CA MET A 37 5.76 -5.99 6.24
C MET A 37 4.34 -6.44 5.95
N PHE A 38 3.97 -7.55 6.57
CA PHE A 38 2.64 -8.15 6.46
C PHE A 38 1.92 -8.10 7.80
N SER A 39 0.61 -7.88 7.76
CA SER A 39 -0.22 -7.87 8.96
C SER A 39 -1.59 -8.49 8.67
N THR A 40 -2.23 -9.04 9.70
CA THR A 40 -3.64 -9.44 9.67
C THR A 40 -4.58 -8.33 10.12
N GLU A 41 -4.03 -7.20 10.56
CA GLU A 41 -4.79 -6.02 10.97
C GLU A 41 -5.12 -5.13 9.76
N SER A 42 -6.39 -4.74 9.64
CA SER A 42 -6.85 -3.85 8.57
C SER A 42 -6.38 -2.40 8.71
N SER A 43 -5.95 -2.01 9.92
CA SER A 43 -5.50 -0.66 10.26
C SER A 43 -4.22 -0.72 11.07
N LEU A 44 -3.11 -0.32 10.46
CA LEU A 44 -1.85 -0.08 11.14
C LEU A 44 -1.68 1.41 11.39
N HIS A 45 -1.23 1.78 12.59
CA HIS A 45 -0.90 3.16 12.93
C HIS A 45 0.61 3.31 13.04
N ASN A 46 1.15 4.46 12.61
CA ASN A 46 2.57 4.83 12.77
C ASN A 46 3.59 3.88 12.08
N VAL A 47 3.36 3.54 10.81
CA VAL A 47 4.32 2.72 10.05
C VAL A 47 5.52 3.56 9.61
N ASN A 48 6.70 3.29 10.18
CA ASN A 48 7.95 3.93 9.74
C ASN A 48 8.53 3.21 8.50
N THR A 49 8.18 3.70 7.31
CA THR A 49 8.67 3.14 6.04
C THR A 49 10.19 3.19 5.83
N MET A 50 10.94 3.96 6.62
CA MET A 50 12.41 4.05 6.52
C MET A 50 13.12 2.84 7.13
N GLU A 51 12.47 2.14 8.06
CA GLU A 51 13.01 0.95 8.72
C GLU A 51 12.62 -0.35 8.01
N LEU A 52 11.72 -0.27 7.04
CA LEU A 52 11.17 -1.44 6.36
C LEU A 52 12.04 -1.85 5.17
N SER A 53 12.34 -3.15 5.08
CA SER A 53 12.99 -3.72 3.90
C SER A 53 12.03 -3.70 2.70
N VAL A 54 12.56 -3.34 1.53
CA VAL A 54 11.79 -3.32 0.28
C VAL A 54 11.61 -4.76 -0.22
N LEU A 55 10.37 -5.13 -0.52
CA LEU A 55 10.05 -6.41 -1.13
C LEU A 55 10.18 -6.33 -2.67
N PHE A 56 9.51 -5.35 -3.28
CA PHE A 56 9.64 -5.02 -4.71
C PHE A 56 9.02 -3.66 -5.03
N THR A 57 9.22 -3.17 -6.25
CA THR A 57 8.51 -2.00 -6.78
C THR A 57 7.83 -2.39 -8.09
N ALA A 58 6.57 -2.01 -8.26
CA ALA A 58 5.79 -2.37 -9.44
C ALA A 58 4.95 -1.19 -9.94
N ALA A 59 4.82 -1.09 -11.27
CA ALA A 59 3.81 -0.24 -11.89
C ALA A 59 2.42 -0.85 -11.66
N VAL A 60 1.46 -0.06 -11.18
CA VAL A 60 0.08 -0.51 -10.95
C VAL A 60 -0.90 0.28 -11.81
N THR A 61 -1.92 -0.40 -12.31
CA THR A 61 -2.99 0.24 -13.07
C THR A 61 -3.94 1.01 -12.16
N ARG A 62 -4.68 1.97 -12.72
CA ARG A 62 -5.79 2.61 -11.99
C ARG A 62 -6.86 1.60 -11.53
N GLN A 63 -7.03 0.51 -12.28
CA GLN A 63 -7.97 -0.56 -11.93
C GLN A 63 -7.54 -1.30 -10.68
N TYR A 64 -6.23 -1.55 -10.49
CA TYR A 64 -5.71 -2.14 -9.27
C TYR A 64 -6.12 -1.31 -8.04
N LEU A 65 -5.87 0.00 -8.05
CA LEU A 65 -6.26 0.88 -6.94
C LEU A 65 -7.77 0.93 -6.68
N ARG A 66 -8.58 0.72 -7.71
CA ARG A 66 -10.05 0.75 -7.62
C ARG A 66 -10.64 -0.54 -7.08
N CYS A 67 -10.05 -1.68 -7.45
CA CYS A 67 -10.58 -3.01 -7.15
C CYS A 67 -9.95 -3.64 -5.90
N SER A 68 -8.76 -3.19 -5.50
CA SER A 68 -8.11 -3.64 -4.26
C SER A 68 -8.76 -3.02 -3.03
N ARG A 69 -8.77 -3.77 -1.93
CA ARG A 69 -9.12 -3.24 -0.61
C ARG A 69 -7.91 -2.53 -0.03
N ILE A 70 -8.01 -1.22 0.10
CA ILE A 70 -6.91 -0.35 0.50
C ILE A 70 -7.39 0.57 1.62
N SER A 71 -6.61 0.67 2.69
CA SER A 71 -6.71 1.76 3.66
C SER A 71 -5.50 2.69 3.52
N VAL A 72 -5.76 4.00 3.51
CA VAL A 72 -4.68 5.00 3.47
C VAL A 72 -4.22 5.21 4.91
N LEU A 73 -2.92 4.98 5.15
CA LEU A 73 -2.33 5.24 6.45
C LEU A 73 -2.03 6.74 6.57
N LYS A 74 -2.40 7.33 7.71
CA LYS A 74 -2.12 8.73 8.04
C LYS A 74 -0.80 8.83 8.77
#